data_AF-A0A7V4IAY8-F1
#
_entry.id   AF-A0A7V4IAY8-F1
#
_cell.length_a   1.000
_cell.length_b   1.000
_cell.length_c   1.000
_cell.angle_alpha   90.00
_cell.angle_beta   90.00
_cell.angle_gamma   90.00
#
_symmetry.space_group_name_H-M   'P 1'
#
loop_
_entity.id
_entity.type
_entity.pdbx_description
1 polymer ?
#
loop_
_entity_poly.entity_id
_entity_poly.type
_entity_poly.pdbx_seq_one_letter_code
_entity_poly.pdbx_strand_id
1 'polypeptide(L)'
;MKRVILTAILILAIVAPSFGRKLLTRGESNTSFGKYRVEELSEPLLIAGKEMKAYSITYDQTGTELKIAVDRKKEETVYYVLAPEFSVKYVNNGKYFGIGMTDKKLEKEGFCTNTEKMNMAEYFHQKVLADDKGTQADYLMLIASYFPLLCRETK
;
A
#
# COMPACT_ATOMS: atom_id res chain seq x y z
N MET A 1 -44.36 -38.90 -6.81
CA MET A 1 -43.34 -39.10 -5.77
C MET A 1 -41.98 -38.61 -6.29
N LYS A 2 -41.31 -37.78 -5.48
CA LYS A 2 -39.87 -37.43 -5.41
C LYS A 2 -39.09 -37.03 -6.68
N ARG A 3 -38.93 -35.70 -6.77
CA ARG A 3 -37.84 -34.84 -7.30
C ARG A 3 -36.48 -35.51 -7.55
N VAL A 4 -35.81 -35.13 -8.65
CA VAL A 4 -34.35 -34.88 -8.68
C VAL A 4 -34.07 -33.75 -9.68
N ILE A 5 -33.84 -32.53 -9.18
CA ILE A 5 -33.25 -31.43 -9.96
C ILE A 5 -31.74 -31.56 -9.73
N LEU A 6 -30.99 -31.93 -10.79
CA LEU A 6 -29.54 -31.96 -10.77
C LEU A 6 -29.01 -30.54 -10.99
N THR A 7 -28.82 -29.80 -9.91
CA THR A 7 -28.16 -28.49 -9.92
C THR A 7 -26.65 -28.69 -9.96
N ALA A 8 -26.03 -28.53 -11.13
CA ALA A 8 -24.58 -28.46 -11.25
C ALA A 8 -24.11 -27.08 -10.72
N ILE A 9 -23.51 -27.07 -9.53
CA ILE A 9 -22.86 -25.87 -8.98
C ILE A 9 -21.49 -25.75 -9.64
N LEU A 10 -21.39 -24.89 -10.65
CA LEU A 10 -20.13 -24.49 -11.26
C LEU A 10 -19.46 -23.44 -10.35
N ILE A 11 -18.58 -23.88 -9.44
CA ILE A 11 -17.70 -22.95 -8.72
C ILE A 11 -16.58 -22.56 -9.68
N LEU A 12 -16.83 -21.52 -10.47
CA LEU A 12 -15.78 -20.85 -11.23
C LEU A 12 -14.96 -20.02 -10.23
N ALA A 13 -13.95 -20.63 -9.61
CA ALA A 13 -12.92 -19.86 -8.92
C ALA A 13 -12.15 -19.09 -9.99
N ILE A 14 -12.57 -17.85 -10.25
CA ILE A 14 -11.84 -16.92 -11.11
C ILE A 14 -10.58 -16.54 -10.33
N VAL A 15 -9.52 -17.33 -10.47
CA VAL A 15 -8.17 -16.85 -10.19
C VAL A 15 -7.85 -15.93 -11.36
N ALA A 16 -8.15 -14.64 -11.20
CA ALA A 16 -7.77 -13.64 -12.18
C ALA A 16 -6.24 -13.74 -12.38
N PRO A 17 -5.76 -14.13 -13.57
CA PRO A 17 -4.34 -14.23 -13.78
C PRO A 17 -3.76 -12.80 -13.78
N SER A 18 -2.74 -12.56 -12.96
CA SER A 18 -2.11 -11.25 -12.74
C SER A 18 -1.24 -10.79 -13.92
N PHE A 19 -1.73 -10.95 -15.16
CA PHE A 19 -1.08 -10.42 -16.35
C PHE A 19 -1.14 -8.89 -16.29
N GLY A 20 -0.04 -8.27 -15.89
CA GLY A 20 0.09 -6.82 -15.76
C GLY A 20 0.92 -6.35 -14.56
N ARG A 21 1.39 -7.26 -13.69
CA ARG A 21 2.21 -6.88 -12.53
C ARG A 21 3.62 -7.42 -12.65
N LYS A 22 4.61 -6.53 -12.53
CA LYS A 22 6.03 -6.91 -12.50
C LYS A 22 6.51 -6.96 -11.06
N LEU A 23 6.92 -8.13 -10.59
CA LEU A 23 7.51 -8.27 -9.26
C LEU A 23 8.81 -7.45 -9.16
N LEU A 24 8.89 -6.55 -8.18
CA LEU A 24 10.08 -5.76 -7.90
C LEU A 24 10.90 -6.34 -6.76
N THR A 25 10.24 -6.69 -5.65
CA THR A 25 10.90 -7.22 -4.46
C THR A 25 9.91 -7.96 -3.56
N ARG A 26 10.43 -8.69 -2.58
CA ARG A 26 9.69 -9.42 -1.55
C ARG A 26 10.48 -9.40 -0.24
N GLY A 27 9.79 -9.53 0.88
CA GLY A 27 10.43 -9.55 2.18
C GLY A 27 9.49 -10.00 3.29
N GLU A 28 9.98 -9.91 4.52
CA GLU A 28 9.20 -10.15 5.73
C GLU A 28 8.92 -8.82 6.41
N SER A 29 7.66 -8.58 6.81
CA SER A 29 7.31 -7.38 7.58
C SER A 29 7.74 -7.48 9.04
N ASN A 30 8.00 -8.70 9.54
CA ASN A 30 8.21 -8.99 10.97
C ASN A 30 7.02 -8.54 11.85
N THR A 31 5.81 -8.56 11.29
CA THR A 31 4.55 -8.27 11.99
C THR A 31 3.52 -9.38 11.72
N SER A 32 2.32 -9.26 12.29
CA SER A 32 1.17 -10.14 12.00
C SER A 32 0.73 -10.14 10.53
N PHE A 33 1.19 -9.18 9.71
CA PHE A 33 0.94 -9.17 8.27
C PHE A 33 1.81 -10.17 7.50
N GLY A 34 2.87 -10.72 8.11
CA GLY A 34 3.72 -11.74 7.51
C GLY A 34 4.59 -11.25 6.37
N LYS A 35 4.65 -12.02 5.28
CA LYS A 35 5.51 -11.72 4.12
C LYS A 35 4.80 -10.77 3.18
N TYR A 36 5.58 -9.90 2.53
CA TYR A 36 5.07 -8.99 1.53
C TYR A 36 5.69 -9.22 0.17
N ARG A 37 4.95 -8.82 -0.87
CA ARG A 37 5.43 -8.68 -2.24
C ARG A 37 5.15 -7.27 -2.73
N VAL A 38 6.13 -6.66 -3.38
CA VAL A 38 6.00 -5.36 -4.04
C VAL A 38 6.02 -5.58 -5.54
N GLU A 39 4.99 -5.09 -6.22
CA GLU A 39 4.83 -5.24 -7.66
C GLU A 39 4.59 -3.88 -8.31
N GLU A 40 5.19 -3.66 -9.47
CA GLU A 40 4.88 -2.51 -10.32
C GLU A 40 3.59 -2.80 -11.10
N LEU A 41 2.66 -1.85 -11.06
CA LEU A 41 1.41 -1.93 -11.81
C LEU A 41 1.64 -1.47 -13.24
N SER A 42 1.05 -2.18 -14.21
CA SER A 42 1.09 -1.80 -15.63
C SER A 42 0.37 -0.48 -15.91
N GLU A 43 -0.67 -0.18 -15.14
CA GLU A 43 -1.47 1.03 -15.29
C GLU A 43 -1.11 2.05 -14.19
N PRO A 44 -0.92 3.34 -14.55
CA PRO A 44 -0.74 4.39 -13.56
C PRO A 44 -2.02 4.60 -12.75
N LEU A 45 -1.89 5.23 -11.58
CA LEU A 45 -3.03 5.70 -10.80
C LEU A 45 -3.29 7.18 -11.09
N LEU A 46 -4.54 7.52 -11.39
CA LEU A 46 -5.00 8.89 -11.51
C LEU A 46 -5.39 9.41 -10.12
N ILE A 47 -4.62 10.34 -9.57
CA ILE A 47 -4.85 10.95 -8.27
C ILE A 47 -4.76 12.47 -8.42
N ALA A 48 -5.75 13.23 -7.94
CA ALA A 48 -5.81 14.69 -8.11
C ALA A 48 -5.64 15.14 -9.57
N GLY A 49 -6.20 14.39 -10.52
CA GLY A 49 -6.08 14.65 -11.96
C GLY A 49 -4.68 14.44 -12.54
N LYS A 50 -3.77 13.81 -11.78
CA LYS A 50 -2.40 13.49 -12.23
C LYS A 50 -2.20 11.99 -12.30
N GLU A 51 -1.72 11.51 -13.44
CA GLU A 51 -1.28 10.13 -13.60
C GLU A 51 0.06 9.93 -12.88
N MET A 52 0.09 8.95 -11.99
CA MET A 52 1.23 8.62 -11.16
C MET A 52 1.64 7.17 -11.38
N LYS A 53 2.94 6.93 -11.45
CA LYS A 53 3.46 5.56 -11.47
C LYS A 53 3.03 4.84 -10.19
N ALA A 54 2.59 3.59 -10.35
CA ALA A 54 1.92 2.89 -9.27
C ALA A 54 2.53 1.51 -8.97
N TYR A 55 2.41 1.13 -7.71
CA TYR A 55 2.87 -0.15 -7.19
C TYR A 55 1.79 -0.77 -6.30
N SER A 56 1.81 -2.08 -6.14
CA SER A 56 1.02 -2.79 -5.11
C SER A 56 1.95 -3.44 -4.09
N ILE A 57 1.55 -3.37 -2.83
CA ILE A 57 2.14 -4.15 -1.74
C ILE A 57 1.08 -5.11 -1.25
N THR A 58 1.34 -6.41 -1.31
CA THR A 58 0.39 -7.44 -0.86
C THR A 58 1.02 -8.27 0.25
N TYR A 59 0.25 -8.49 1.32
CA TYR A 59 0.66 -9.25 2.49
C TYR A 59 -0.02 -10.62 2.52
N ASP A 60 0.73 -11.67 2.80
CA ASP A 60 0.25 -13.05 2.68
C ASP A 60 -0.67 -13.49 3.82
N GLN A 61 -0.46 -13.03 5.05
CA GLN A 61 -1.26 -13.46 6.21
C GLN A 61 -2.61 -12.76 6.29
N THR A 62 -2.65 -11.47 5.94
CA THR A 62 -3.88 -10.66 6.04
C THR A 62 -4.64 -10.57 4.73
N GLY A 63 -4.00 -10.87 3.60
CA GLY A 63 -4.54 -10.60 2.27
C GLY A 63 -4.66 -9.11 1.94
N THR A 64 -4.17 -8.23 2.83
CA THR A 64 -4.22 -6.78 2.62
C THR A 64 -3.39 -6.40 1.40
N GLU A 65 -3.99 -5.58 0.54
CA GLU A 65 -3.30 -4.95 -0.59
C GLU A 65 -3.29 -3.44 -0.40
N LEU A 66 -2.10 -2.85 -0.49
CA LEU A 66 -1.88 -1.41 -0.54
C LEU A 66 -1.59 -1.00 -1.97
N LYS A 67 -2.16 0.12 -2.41
CA LYS A 67 -1.76 0.77 -3.65
C LYS A 67 -0.86 1.96 -3.33
N ILE A 68 0.30 2.02 -3.99
CA ILE A 68 1.27 3.09 -3.80
C ILE A 68 1.32 3.92 -5.07
N ALA A 69 0.96 5.20 -4.99
CA ALA A 69 1.14 6.15 -6.08
C ALA A 69 2.35 7.04 -5.82
N VAL A 70 3.23 7.18 -6.80
CA VAL A 70 4.49 7.92 -6.65
C VAL A 70 4.44 9.22 -7.43
N ASP A 71 4.45 10.33 -6.70
CA ASP A 71 4.63 11.68 -7.22
C ASP A 71 6.10 12.10 -7.07
N ARG A 72 6.88 11.95 -8.16
CA ARG A 72 8.26 12.41 -8.21
C ARG A 72 8.33 13.84 -8.75
N LYS A 73 8.90 14.74 -7.95
CA LYS A 73 9.30 16.10 -8.30
C LYS A 73 10.83 16.20 -8.27
N LYS A 74 11.36 17.37 -8.65
CA LYS A 74 12.81 17.60 -8.78
C LYS A 74 13.58 17.39 -7.46
N GLU A 75 13.00 17.82 -6.35
CA GLU A 75 13.66 17.83 -5.02
C GLU A 75 12.98 16.90 -4.00
N GLU A 76 11.82 16.34 -4.36
CA GLU A 76 10.98 15.57 -3.45
C GLU A 76 10.31 14.43 -4.20
N THR A 77 10.26 13.26 -3.60
CA THR A 77 9.40 12.15 -4.06
C THR A 77 8.41 11.79 -2.96
N VAL A 78 7.13 11.85 -3.29
CA VAL A 78 6.02 11.50 -2.38
C VAL A 78 5.44 10.16 -2.80
N TYR A 79 5.26 9.27 -1.83
CA TYR A 79 4.64 7.96 -1.98
C TYR A 79 3.31 8.01 -1.24
N TYR A 80 2.20 8.15 -1.96
CA TYR A 80 0.87 8.06 -1.39
C TYR A 80 0.52 6.59 -1.20
N VAL A 81 0.32 6.18 0.05
CA VAL A 81 -0.05 4.80 0.44
C VAL A 81 -1.54 4.77 0.66
N LEU A 82 -2.24 4.08 -0.24
CA LEU A 82 -3.69 3.96 -0.24
C LEU A 82 -4.06 2.58 0.30
N ALA A 83 -4.53 2.54 1.54
CA ALA A 83 -5.03 1.34 2.18
C ALA A 83 -6.56 1.42 2.33
N PRO A 84 -7.25 0.28 2.55
CA PRO A 84 -8.71 0.26 2.67
C PRO A 84 -9.28 1.16 3.77
N GLU A 85 -8.63 1.23 4.94
CA GLU A 85 -9.17 1.98 6.09
C GLU A 85 -8.64 3.41 6.23
N PHE A 86 -7.45 3.69 5.70
CA PHE A 86 -6.84 5.01 5.75
C PHE A 86 -5.75 5.16 4.68
N SER A 87 -5.39 6.40 4.38
CA SER A 87 -4.26 6.74 3.53
C SER A 87 -3.22 7.54 4.29
N VAL A 88 -1.95 7.35 3.96
CA VAL A 88 -0.83 8.16 4.44
C VAL A 88 0.08 8.51 3.28
N LYS A 89 1.06 9.38 3.52
CA LYS A 89 2.16 9.58 2.57
C LYS A 89 3.50 9.28 3.22
N TYR A 90 4.44 8.80 2.44
CA TYR A 90 5.86 8.85 2.78
C TYR A 90 6.56 9.83 1.86
N VAL A 91 7.52 10.58 2.40
CA VAL A 91 8.21 11.64 1.67
C VAL A 91 9.70 11.38 1.74
N ASN A 92 10.36 11.34 0.59
CA ASN A 92 11.80 11.56 0.47
C ASN A 92 12.02 13.00 0.01
N ASN A 93 12.65 13.82 0.84
CA ASN A 93 12.91 15.25 0.58
C ASN A 93 14.39 15.57 0.32
N GLY A 94 15.21 14.58 -0.01
CA GLY A 94 16.66 14.76 -0.20
C GLY A 94 17.45 14.92 1.10
N LYS A 95 16.83 14.62 2.25
CA LYS A 95 17.53 14.53 3.56
C LYS A 95 17.14 13.27 4.30
N TYR A 96 15.85 12.97 4.32
CA TYR A 96 15.32 11.79 4.97
C TYR A 96 14.12 11.23 4.21
N PHE A 97 13.82 9.97 4.50
CA PHE A 97 12.58 9.31 4.15
C PHE A 97 11.73 9.08 5.40
N GLY A 98 10.45 9.45 5.37
CA GLY A 98 9.57 9.30 6.53
C GLY A 98 8.10 9.60 6.28
N ILE A 99 7.26 9.34 7.28
CA ILE A 99 5.80 9.40 7.16
C ILE A 99 5.21 10.81 7.36
N GLY A 100 4.15 11.09 6.62
CA GLY A 100 3.29 12.27 6.74
C GLY A 100 1.81 11.92 6.63
N MET A 101 0.97 12.85 7.04
CA MET A 101 -0.47 12.78 6.76
C MET A 101 -0.72 13.08 5.27
N THR A 102 -1.79 12.52 4.72
CA THR A 102 -2.20 12.75 3.34
C THR A 102 -2.56 14.22 3.13
N ASP A 103 -2.40 14.72 1.90
CA ASP A 103 -2.71 16.11 1.58
C ASP A 103 -4.22 16.34 1.53
N LYS A 104 -4.70 17.47 2.07
CA LYS A 104 -6.15 17.82 2.08
C LYS A 104 -6.84 17.76 0.71
N LYS A 105 -6.09 18.02 -0.36
CA LYS A 105 -6.60 17.95 -1.74
C LYS A 105 -7.08 16.54 -2.13
N LEU A 106 -6.53 15.50 -1.49
CA LEU A 106 -6.85 14.10 -1.78
C LEU A 106 -8.06 13.59 -0.97
N GLU A 107 -8.45 14.31 0.08
CA GLU A 107 -9.63 13.96 0.90
C GLU A 107 -10.92 13.95 0.05
N LYS A 108 -11.00 14.82 -0.97
CA LYS A 108 -12.14 14.88 -1.91
C LYS A 108 -12.29 13.61 -2.75
N GLU A 109 -11.20 12.85 -2.90
CA GLU A 109 -11.17 11.57 -3.63
C GLU A 109 -11.30 10.38 -2.67
N GLY A 110 -11.54 10.63 -1.37
CA GLY A 110 -11.66 9.60 -0.34
C GLY A 110 -10.33 9.13 0.25
N PHE A 111 -9.20 9.71 -0.19
CA PHE A 111 -7.88 9.38 0.35
C PHE A 111 -7.54 10.31 1.52
N CYS A 112 -7.92 9.90 2.73
CA CYS A 112 -7.68 10.67 3.94
C CYS A 112 -6.92 9.85 4.99
N THR A 113 -6.14 10.55 5.81
CA THR A 113 -5.57 9.96 7.02
C THR A 113 -6.65 9.85 8.08
N ASN A 114 -6.83 8.66 8.65
CA ASN A 114 -7.77 8.43 9.74
C ASN A 114 -7.00 8.07 11.02
N THR A 115 -6.82 9.05 11.89
CA THR A 115 -6.03 8.91 13.14
C THR A 115 -6.71 8.01 14.17
N GLU A 116 -8.03 7.77 14.06
CA GLU A 116 -8.77 6.86 14.94
C GLU A 116 -8.46 5.39 14.62
N LYS A 117 -8.15 5.11 13.35
CA LYS A 117 -7.77 3.78 12.85
C LYS A 117 -6.27 3.52 12.93
N MET A 118 -5.47 4.57 13.01
CA MET A 118 -4.01 4.48 13.04
C MET A 118 -3.45 4.37 14.46
N ASN A 119 -2.37 3.60 14.59
CA ASN A 119 -1.49 3.65 15.74
C ASN A 119 -0.62 4.91 15.68
N MET A 120 -1.03 5.94 16.44
CA MET A 120 -0.36 7.24 16.42
C MET A 120 1.03 7.22 17.07
N ALA A 121 1.31 6.30 17.99
CA ALA A 121 2.66 6.16 18.54
C ALA A 121 3.65 5.73 17.44
N GLU A 122 3.26 4.72 16.66
CA GLU A 122 4.06 4.25 15.51
C GLU A 122 4.16 5.29 14.41
N TYR A 123 3.11 6.07 14.16
CA TYR A 123 3.20 7.21 13.24
C TYR A 123 4.35 8.17 13.62
N PHE A 124 4.53 8.48 14.91
CA PHE A 124 5.60 9.37 15.35
C PHE A 124 6.98 8.71 15.27
N HIS A 125 7.09 7.41 15.55
CA HIS A 125 8.34 6.65 15.39
C HIS A 125 8.80 6.55 13.92
N GLN A 126 7.87 6.66 12.98
CA GLN A 126 8.16 6.57 11.54
C GLN A 126 8.40 7.94 10.86
N LYS A 127 8.51 9.03 11.63
CA LYS A 127 8.77 10.37 11.07
C LYS A 127 10.07 10.47 10.30
N VAL A 128 11.06 9.67 10.67
CA VAL A 128 12.34 9.51 9.97
C VAL A 128 12.69 8.03 10.03
N LEU A 129 12.68 7.36 8.87
CA LEU A 129 12.99 5.94 8.73
C LEU A 129 14.37 5.69 8.14
N ALA A 130 14.82 6.55 7.22
CA ALA A 130 16.10 6.40 6.55
C ALA A 130 16.63 7.76 6.06
N ASP A 131 17.90 7.80 5.66
CA ASP A 131 18.48 8.90 4.89
C ASP A 131 18.04 8.88 3.41
N ASP A 132 18.52 9.83 2.62
CA ASP A 132 18.13 10.02 1.21
C ASP A 132 18.88 9.13 0.21
N LYS A 133 19.68 8.16 0.68
CA LYS A 133 20.55 7.34 -0.17
C LYS A 133 19.88 6.07 -0.72
N GLY A 134 18.63 5.84 -0.34
CA GLY A 134 17.87 4.67 -0.77
C GLY A 134 17.44 4.75 -2.23
N THR A 135 17.34 3.58 -2.87
CA THR A 135 16.64 3.45 -4.14
C THR A 135 15.13 3.46 -3.92
N GLN A 136 14.36 3.60 -5.00
CA GLN A 136 12.90 3.50 -4.92
C GLN A 136 12.45 2.11 -4.40
N ALA A 137 13.17 1.04 -4.73
CA ALA A 137 12.87 -0.28 -4.20
C ALA A 137 13.09 -0.34 -2.68
N ASP A 138 14.17 0.27 -2.18
CA ASP A 138 14.44 0.35 -0.74
C ASP A 138 13.33 1.10 0.01
N TYR A 139 12.86 2.22 -0.54
CA TYR A 139 11.76 2.97 0.06
C TYR A 139 10.43 2.20 0.03
N LEU A 140 10.13 1.47 -1.04
CA LEU A 140 8.96 0.61 -1.10
C LEU A 140 9.05 -0.55 -0.09
N MET A 141 10.24 -1.10 0.15
CA MET A 141 10.47 -2.11 1.20
C MET A 141 10.28 -1.53 2.59
N LEU A 142 10.77 -0.31 2.85
CA LEU A 142 10.53 0.39 4.11
C LEU A 142 9.03 0.62 4.34
N ILE A 143 8.30 1.08 3.33
CA ILE A 143 6.83 1.21 3.42
C ILE A 143 6.21 -0.15 3.74
N ALA A 144 6.61 -1.21 3.01
CA ALA A 144 6.05 -2.54 3.19
C ALA A 144 6.31 -3.10 4.61
N SER A 145 7.47 -2.85 5.19
CA SER A 145 7.82 -3.32 6.53
C SER A 145 7.17 -2.51 7.65
N TYR A 146 7.05 -1.19 7.49
CA TYR A 146 6.60 -0.30 8.57
C TYR A 146 5.12 0.07 8.54
N PHE A 147 4.45 0.01 7.38
CA PHE A 147 3.01 0.27 7.28
C PHE A 147 2.17 -0.62 8.22
N PRO A 148 2.43 -1.94 8.34
CA PRO A 148 1.67 -2.80 9.25
C PRO A 148 1.61 -2.29 10.70
N LEU A 149 2.69 -1.66 11.19
CA LEU A 149 2.76 -1.11 12.55
C LEU A 149 1.82 0.09 12.75
N LEU A 150 1.42 0.76 11.67
CA LEU A 150 0.41 1.83 11.71
C LEU A 150 -1.00 1.29 11.89
N CYS A 151 -1.25 0.03 11.53
CA CYS A 151 -2.55 -0.59 11.71
C CYS A 151 -2.72 -0.93 13.19
N ARG A 152 -3.79 -0.47 13.83
CA ARG A 152 -4.12 -0.96 15.17
C ARG A 152 -4.47 -2.43 15.07
N GLU A 153 -3.92 -3.25 15.96
CA GLU A 153 -4.38 -4.63 16.09
C GLU A 153 -5.86 -4.60 16.49
N THR A 154 -6.70 -5.17 15.63
CA THR A 154 -8.09 -5.44 15.98
C THR A 154 -8.08 -6.66 16.90
N LYS A 155 -8.37 -6.43 18.18
CA LYS A 155 -8.62 -7.50 19.15
C LYS A 155 -9.89 -8.25 18.81
#